data_AF-A0AAQ3TFI7-F1
#
_entry.id   AF-A0AAQ3TFI7-F1
#
_cell.length_a   1.000
_cell.length_b   1.000
_cell.length_c   1.000
_cell.angle_alpha   90.00
_cell.angle_beta   90.00
_cell.angle_gamma   90.00
#
_symmetry.space_group_name_H-M   'P 1'
#
loop_
_entity.id
_entity.type
_entity.pdbx_description
1 polymer ?
#
loop_
_entity_poly.entity_id
_entity_poly.type
_entity_poly.pdbx_seq_one_letter_code
_entity_poly.pdbx_strand_id
1 'polypeptide(L)' 'MGITLLQSSPYYAQANASNKSLIKLIKRKIDEYPKQWHDRLAKALWAYRMSCHGATKYTPYQLVYG' A
#
# COMPACT_ATOMS: atom_id res chain seq x y z
N MET A 1 -21.00 -14.13 4.14
CA MET A 1 -19.53 -13.91 4.05
C MET A 1 -18.99 -13.84 5.48
N GLY A 2 -18.23 -14.83 5.93
CA GLY A 2 -17.67 -14.88 7.29
C GLY A 2 -16.35 -14.13 7.35
N ILE A 3 -16.36 -12.83 7.62
CA ILE A 3 -15.14 -12.05 7.86
C ILE A 3 -14.95 -11.96 9.37
N THR A 4 -13.85 -12.50 9.89
CA THR A 4 -13.48 -12.37 11.29
C THR A 4 -12.56 -11.16 11.48
N LEU A 5 -12.89 -10.32 12.47
CA LEU A 5 -12.08 -9.16 12.80
C LEU A 5 -10.94 -9.59 13.73
N LEU A 6 -9.71 -9.56 13.22
CA LEU A 6 -8.51 -9.73 14.03
C LEU A 6 -7.93 -8.34 14.34
N GLN A 7 -7.87 -7.99 15.62
CA GLN A 7 -7.27 -6.74 16.09
C GLN A 7 -5.83 -6.98 16.53
N SER A 8 -4.92 -6.09 16.14
CA SER A 8 -3.55 -6.08 16.69
C SER A 8 -3.57 -5.63 18.15
N SER A 9 -2.60 -6.08 18.95
CA SER A 9 -2.42 -5.56 20.31
C SER A 9 -2.29 -4.03 20.29
N PRO A 10 -2.98 -3.32 21.21
CA PRO A 10 -2.78 -1.88 21.40
C PRO A 10 -1.29 -1.58 21.54
N TYR A 11 -0.83 -0.49 20.94
CA TYR A 11 0.57 -0.04 20.92
C TYR A 11 1.57 -0.90 20.12
N TYR A 12 1.19 -2.08 19.63
CA TYR A 12 2.06 -2.93 18.80
C TYR A 12 1.83 -2.69 17.31
N ALA A 13 2.34 -1.57 16.79
CA ALA A 13 2.15 -1.15 15.39
C ALA A 13 2.98 -1.95 14.36
N GLN A 14 3.74 -2.96 14.79
CA GLN A 14 4.65 -3.72 13.91
C GLN A 14 3.91 -4.45 12.79
N ALA A 15 2.71 -4.97 13.07
CA ALA A 15 1.84 -5.60 12.07
C ALA A 15 1.37 -4.62 10.97
N ASN A 16 1.32 -3.31 11.26
CA ASN A 16 0.90 -2.27 10.34
C ASN A 16 2.07 -1.47 9.73
N ALA A 17 3.32 -1.86 10.02
CA ALA A 17 4.50 -1.07 9.68
C ALA A 17 4.83 -1.07 8.17
N SER A 18 4.48 -2.13 7.45
CA SER A 18 4.72 -2.28 6.01
C SER A 18 4.03 -1.19 5.16
N ASN A 19 2.93 -0.63 5.67
CA ASN A 19 2.11 0.36 4.95
C ASN A 19 2.69 1.79 5.02
N LYS A 20 3.71 2.05 5.84
CA LYS A 20 4.24 3.39 6.07
C LYS A 20 4.82 4.04 4.80
N SER A 21 5.56 3.28 3.99
CA SER A 21 6.17 3.77 2.75
C SER A 21 5.12 4.11 1.69
N LEU A 22 4.09 3.25 1.57
CA LEU A 22 2.95 3.47 0.68
C LEU A 22 2.19 4.75 1.07
N ILE A 23 1.86 4.92 2.35
CA ILE A 23 1.15 6.09 2.86
C ILE A 23 1.95 7.37 2.57
N LYS A 24 3.27 7.36 2.77
CA LYS A 24 4.14 8.51 2.46
C LYS A 24 4.13 8.85 0.96
N LEU A 25 4.19 7.86 0.08
CA LEU A 25 4.14 8.06 -1.36
C LEU A 25 2.79 8.65 -1.81
N ILE A 26 1.70 8.11 -1.27
CA ILE A 26 0.34 8.57 -1.56
C ILE A 26 0.16 10.03 -1.12
N LYS A 27 0.51 10.35 0.13
CA LYS A 27 0.41 11.73 0.66
C LYS A 27 1.12 12.74 -0.24
N ARG A 28 2.37 12.45 -0.61
CA ARG A 28 3.14 13.31 -1.53
C ARG A 28 2.43 13.50 -2.88
N LYS A 29 1.85 12.45 -3.45
CA LYS A 29 1.16 12.54 -4.76
C LYS A 29 -0.15 13.31 -4.69
N ILE A 30 -0.84 13.27 -3.56
CA ILE A 30 -2.05 14.05 -3.30
C ILE A 30 -1.69 15.54 -3.13
N ASP A 31 -0.65 15.85 -2.36
CA ASP A 31 -0.18 17.22 -2.14
C ASP A 31 0.29 17.89 -3.44
N GLU A 32 0.95 17.14 -4.34
CA GLU A 32 1.38 17.64 -5.65
C GLU A 32 0.20 17.97 -6.60
N TYR A 33 -0.92 17.24 -6.50
CA TYR A 33 -2.06 17.35 -7.43
C TYR A 33 -3.42 17.24 -6.72
N PRO A 34 -3.78 18.21 -5.86
CA PRO A 34 -4.94 18.10 -4.98
C PRO A 34 -6.27 18.03 -5.72
N LYS A 35 -6.38 18.57 -6.95
CA LYS A 35 -7.62 18.50 -7.77
C LYS A 35 -7.80 17.17 -8.51
N GLN A 36 -6.72 16.40 -8.70
CA GLN A 36 -6.71 15.14 -9.47
C GLN A 36 -6.21 13.97 -8.61
N TRP A 37 -6.36 14.10 -7.28
CA TRP A 37 -5.82 13.15 -6.32
C TRP A 37 -6.33 11.72 -6.55
N HIS A 38 -7.59 11.57 -6.98
CA HIS A 38 -8.26 10.28 -7.21
C HIS A 38 -7.62 9.51 -8.38
N ASP A 39 -7.38 10.17 -9.52
CA ASP A 39 -6.73 9.55 -10.68
C ASP A 39 -5.26 9.21 -10.39
N ARG A 40 -4.58 10.08 -9.65
CA ARG A 40 -3.16 9.88 -9.29
C ARG A 40 -3.00 8.79 -8.24
N LEU A 41 -3.93 8.66 -7.31
CA LEU A 41 -3.96 7.59 -6.31
C LEU A 41 -4.06 6.22 -6.99
N ALA A 42 -5.00 6.05 -7.92
CA ALA A 42 -5.15 4.80 -8.66
C ALA A 42 -3.86 4.40 -9.40
N LYS A 43 -3.23 5.36 -10.08
CA LYS A 43 -1.95 5.16 -10.78
C LYS A 43 -0.80 4.83 -9.82
N ALA A 44 -0.70 5.51 -8.68
CA ALA A 44 0.33 5.25 -7.68
C ALA A 44 0.19 3.86 -7.03
N LEU A 45 -1.04 3.44 -6.72
CA LEU A 45 -1.33 2.10 -6.22
C LEU A 45 -1.01 1.03 -7.26
N TRP A 46 -1.32 1.28 -8.53
CA TRP A 46 -0.98 0.36 -9.61
C TRP A 46 0.53 0.19 -9.77
N ALA A 47 1.28 1.30 -9.78
CA ALA A 47 2.74 1.27 -9.83
C ALA A 47 3.34 0.53 -8.63
N TYR A 48 2.78 0.72 -7.42
CA TYR A 48 3.23 -0.01 -6.22
C TYR A 48 3.01 -1.52 -6.35
N ARG A 49 1.83 -1.96 -6.83
CA ARG A 49 1.51 -3.38 -7.03
C ARG A 49 2.41 -4.06 -8.05
N MET A 50 2.85 -3.33 -9.07
CA MET A 50 3.72 -3.81 -10.14
C MET A 50 5.21 -3.63 -9.85
N SER A 51 5.57 -2.89 -8.80
CA SER A 51 6.97 -2.66 -8.45
C SER A 51 7.53 -3.85 -7.66
N CYS A 52 8.72 -4.30 -8.05
CA CYS A 52 9.44 -5.35 -7.33
C CYS A 52 9.82 -4.83 -5.94
N HIS A 53 9.39 -5.52 -4.89
CA HIS A 53 9.79 -5.18 -3.54
C HIS A 53 11.18 -5.78 -3.27
N GLY A 54 12.17 -4.93 -2.95
CA GLY A 54 13.57 -5.35 -2.83
C GLY A 54 13.82 -6.50 -1.84
N ALA A 55 12.98 -6.64 -0.81
CA ALA A 55 13.05 -7.71 0.17
C ALA A 55 12.52 -9.06 -0.37
N THR A 56 11.47 -9.05 -1.18
CA THR A 56 10.83 -10.25 -1.71
C THR A 56 11.30 -10.60 -3.12
N LYS A 57 11.94 -9.67 -3.86
CA LYS A 57 12.31 -9.80 -5.29
C LYS A 57 11.14 -10.05 -6.26
N TYR A 58 9.92 -10.18 -5.74
CA TYR A 58 8.67 -10.27 -6.48
C TYR A 58 7.84 -9.01 -6.30
N THR A 59 6.98 -8.74 -7.28
CA THR A 59 5.96 -7.71 -7.17
C THR A 59 4.81 -8.22 -6.29
N PRO A 60 4.12 -7.34 -5.55
CA PRO A 60 2.90 -7.73 -4.82
C PRO A 60 1.86 -8.42 -5.71
N TYR A 61 1.75 -8.01 -6.99
CA TYR A 61 0.87 -8.67 -7.96
C TYR A 61 1.26 -10.13 -8.20
N GLN A 62 2.54 -10.41 -8.47
CA GLN A 62 3.04 -11.77 -8.68
C GLN A 62 2.83 -12.68 -7.47
N LEU A 63 2.95 -12.15 -6.26
CA LEU A 63 2.71 -12.94 -5.04
C LEU A 63 1.24 -13.37 -4.88
N VAL A 64 0.30 -12.63 -5.46
CA VAL A 64 -1.14 -12.92 -5.39
C VAL A 64 -1.59 -13.80 -6.55
N TYR A 65 -1.04 -13.59 -7.75
CA TYR A 65 -1.56 -14.19 -8.99
C TYR A 65 -0.63 -15.19 -9.68
N GLY A 66 0.65 -15.27 -9.29
CA GLY A 66 1.67 -16.09 -9.95
C GLY A 66 2.25 -15.44 -11.19
#